data_AF-A0A8W8LQE1-F1
#
_entry.id   AF-A0A8W8LQE1-F1
#
_cell.length_a   1.000
_cell.length_b   1.000
_cell.length_c   1.000
_cell.angle_alpha   90.00
_cell.angle_beta   90.00
_cell.angle_gamma   90.00
#
_symmetry.space_group_name_H-M   'P 1'
#
loop_
_entity.id
_entity.type
_entity.pdbx_description
1 polymer ?
#
loop_
_entity_poly.entity_id
_entity_poly.type
_entity_poly.pdbx_seq_one_letter_code
_entity_poly.pdbx_strand_id
1 'polypeptide(L)'
;LCINPTLQCMKRQCAECGIHKLYLLPEETGDAETDETVKWEKFEKVEIKVKGNKTTKKLVLVKKESKVSDLFSHFLQLLKSFPFHQHRATWQNNQFQELSSNLPLNHCICVHDFSENYRCTELKQLQSAYFQKTEVSVHVTIIHRHALPDIDGVESTEQNPEIITEHFFVISDDQQHDQYFVHEVRKTISEYLASISYPVDTMHEFTDGCAAQYKSRHCFGDINNSSRDFGFKHFTRNYFETAHAKGPQDAAGGLLKRQADLAVLRGQAHIQNARDLYEFAVSNLTRTKSVCRRRLFRFLDFIPREGNLSFKPISNIRSVHQVIVDNSSPHIIIRELSCFCEKCSLQIYHECVNVQRIGQVQHHEMVKETNNTFDVEEDDEEVPLSEMVSKGQV
;
A
#
# COMPACT_ATOMS: atom_id res chain seq x y z
N LEU A 1 -0.41 -20.84 19.36
CA LEU A 1 -1.23 -21.59 18.38
C LEU A 1 -0.92 -23.07 18.53
N CYS A 2 -1.70 -23.98 17.95
CA CYS A 2 -1.33 -25.40 17.85
C CYS A 2 0.09 -25.58 17.24
N ILE A 3 0.76 -26.68 17.55
CA ILE A 3 2.14 -26.98 17.06
C ILE A 3 2.22 -26.88 15.52
N ASN A 4 1.19 -27.35 14.82
CA ASN A 4 1.00 -27.17 13.39
C ASN A 4 -0.25 -26.31 13.14
N PRO A 5 -0.12 -24.98 13.10
CA PRO A 5 -1.27 -24.09 13.03
C PRO A 5 -1.96 -24.18 11.66
N THR A 6 -3.26 -24.47 11.67
CA THR A 6 -4.12 -24.39 10.49
C THR A 6 -4.66 -22.98 10.30
N LEU A 7 -5.34 -22.72 9.17
CA LEU A 7 -6.04 -21.45 8.96
C LEU A 7 -7.08 -21.18 10.06
N GLN A 8 -7.78 -22.21 10.54
CA GLN A 8 -8.71 -22.11 11.67
C GLN A 8 -8.00 -21.68 12.97
N CYS A 9 -6.75 -22.11 13.17
CA CYS A 9 -5.93 -21.66 14.30
C CYS A 9 -5.64 -20.15 14.18
N MET A 10 -5.24 -19.69 12.99
CA MET A 10 -4.91 -18.29 12.72
C MET A 10 -6.14 -17.38 12.84
N LYS A 11 -7.30 -17.84 12.35
CA LYS A 11 -8.60 -17.16 12.51
C LYS A 11 -9.20 -17.30 13.92
N ARG A 12 -8.50 -17.94 14.87
CA ARG A 12 -8.96 -18.21 16.25
C ARG A 12 -10.30 -18.96 16.34
N GLN A 13 -10.63 -19.74 15.32
CA GLN A 13 -11.80 -20.62 15.23
C GLN A 13 -11.49 -22.06 15.70
N CYS A 14 -10.22 -22.37 15.98
CA CYS A 14 -9.79 -23.67 16.47
C CYS A 14 -10.19 -23.87 17.94
N ALA A 15 -10.83 -25.00 18.24
CA ALA A 15 -11.18 -25.39 19.61
C ALA A 15 -9.96 -25.58 20.51
N GLU A 16 -8.79 -25.96 19.96
CA GLU A 16 -7.59 -26.30 20.74
C GLU A 16 -6.67 -25.13 21.07
N CYS A 17 -6.71 -24.04 20.29
CA CYS A 17 -5.87 -22.87 20.52
C CYS A 17 -6.65 -21.55 20.55
N GLY A 18 -7.90 -21.61 20.99
CA GLY A 18 -8.71 -20.44 21.26
C GLY A 18 -8.07 -19.52 22.30
N ILE A 19 -8.43 -18.25 22.29
CA ILE A 19 -7.85 -17.24 23.22
C ILE A 19 -8.21 -17.54 24.67
N HIS A 20 -9.38 -18.12 24.91
CA HIS A 20 -9.81 -18.59 26.23
C HIS A 20 -8.92 -19.71 26.81
N LYS A 21 -8.07 -20.35 25.99
CA LYS A 21 -7.09 -21.36 26.44
C LYS A 21 -5.71 -20.75 26.74
N LEU A 22 -5.52 -19.44 26.57
CA LEU A 22 -4.29 -18.79 27.01
C LEU A 22 -4.26 -18.81 28.54
N TYR A 23 -3.21 -19.41 29.07
CA TYR A 23 -2.98 -19.43 30.51
C TYR A 23 -2.57 -18.03 30.96
N LEU A 24 -3.37 -17.45 31.83
CA LEU A 24 -3.07 -16.22 32.56
C LEU A 24 -2.72 -16.58 34.01
N LEU A 25 -1.79 -15.83 34.59
CA LEU A 25 -1.46 -15.95 36.02
C LEU A 25 -2.60 -15.38 36.89
N PRO A 26 -2.73 -15.80 38.16
CA PRO A 26 -3.76 -15.28 39.07
C PRO A 26 -3.75 -13.74 39.19
N GLU A 27 -2.57 -13.14 39.15
CA GLU A 27 -2.38 -11.68 39.18
C GLU A 27 -2.91 -11.00 37.92
N GLU A 28 -3.01 -11.72 36.80
CA GLU A 28 -3.46 -11.20 35.50
C GLU A 28 -4.98 -11.34 35.31
N THR A 29 -5.60 -12.30 36.02
CA THR A 29 -7.05 -12.50 36.00
C THR A 29 -7.79 -11.63 37.02
N GLY A 30 -7.08 -11.13 38.03
CA GLY A 30 -7.60 -10.24 39.06
C GLY A 30 -8.62 -10.93 39.98
N ASP A 31 -8.14 -11.46 41.11
CA ASP A 31 -9.01 -11.82 42.22
C ASP A 31 -9.11 -10.63 43.20
N ALA A 32 -10.11 -10.61 44.09
CA ALA A 32 -10.40 -9.46 44.97
C ALA A 32 -9.22 -8.97 45.84
N GLU A 33 -8.19 -9.80 46.03
CA GLU A 33 -6.96 -9.47 46.77
C GLU A 33 -5.79 -8.99 45.89
N THR A 34 -5.82 -9.24 44.57
CA THR A 34 -4.69 -9.00 43.64
C THR A 34 -5.01 -8.03 42.50
N ASP A 35 -6.27 -7.64 42.32
CA ASP A 35 -6.74 -6.76 41.24
C ASP A 35 -6.41 -5.28 41.50
N GLU A 36 -5.11 -4.97 41.45
CA GLU A 36 -4.57 -3.64 41.63
C GLU A 36 -4.81 -2.72 40.41
N THR A 37 -4.68 -1.42 40.63
CA THR A 37 -4.72 -0.43 39.55
C THR A 37 -3.34 -0.26 38.93
N VAL A 38 -3.24 -0.40 37.61
CA VAL A 38 -2.01 -0.23 36.85
C VAL A 38 -2.13 0.92 35.85
N LYS A 39 -1.02 1.63 35.63
CA LYS A 39 -0.88 2.66 34.59
C LYS A 39 -0.20 2.06 33.38
N TRP A 40 -0.81 2.25 32.21
CA TRP A 40 -0.32 1.67 30.96
C TRP A 40 -0.61 2.61 29.78
N GLU A 41 -0.06 2.30 28.62
CA GLU A 41 -0.16 3.13 27.43
C GLU A 41 -0.73 2.32 26.25
N LYS A 42 -1.57 2.96 25.44
CA LYS A 42 -2.02 2.39 24.17
C LYS A 42 -2.15 3.44 23.08
N PHE A 43 -2.15 2.99 21.84
CA PHE A 43 -2.51 3.83 20.71
C PHE A 43 -4.04 3.94 20.61
N GLU A 44 -4.56 5.17 20.57
CA GLU A 44 -5.98 5.45 20.42
C GLU A 44 -6.19 6.55 19.38
N LYS A 45 -7.22 6.42 18.54
CA LYS A 45 -7.63 7.47 17.59
C LYS A 45 -8.34 8.55 18.38
N VAL A 46 -7.71 9.72 18.55
CA VAL A 46 -8.26 10.86 19.26
C VAL A 46 -8.67 11.93 18.25
N GLU A 47 -9.86 12.49 18.43
CA GLU A 47 -10.33 13.62 17.61
C GLU A 47 -9.59 14.90 18.01
N ILE A 48 -8.95 15.52 17.02
CA ILE A 48 -8.28 16.80 17.13
C ILE A 48 -9.06 17.80 16.29
N LYS A 49 -9.42 18.93 16.91
CA LYS A 49 -10.00 20.07 16.18
C LYS A 49 -8.91 20.76 15.37
N VAL A 50 -9.08 20.77 14.05
CA VAL A 50 -8.25 21.57 13.13
C VAL A 50 -8.95 22.92 12.95
N LYS A 51 -8.20 23.96 12.53
CA LYS A 51 -8.77 25.30 12.28
C LYS A 51 -9.99 25.21 11.36
N GLY A 52 -11.10 25.81 11.80
CA GLY A 52 -12.38 25.87 11.07
C GLY A 52 -13.19 24.58 11.16
N ASN A 53 -13.86 24.32 12.29
CA ASN A 53 -14.86 23.26 12.57
C ASN A 53 -14.62 21.82 12.05
N LYS A 54 -13.51 21.52 11.38
CA LYS A 54 -13.13 20.19 10.91
C LYS A 54 -12.41 19.45 12.03
N THR A 55 -12.89 18.26 12.33
CA THR A 55 -12.22 17.31 13.22
C THR A 55 -11.41 16.33 12.38
N THR A 56 -10.23 15.96 12.85
CA THR A 56 -9.44 14.86 12.28
C THR A 56 -9.12 13.86 13.38
N LYS A 57 -9.13 12.57 13.06
CA LYS A 57 -8.73 11.51 13.99
C LYS A 57 -7.22 11.31 13.87
N LYS A 58 -6.48 11.46 14.98
CA LYS A 58 -5.05 11.18 15.03
C LYS A 58 -4.78 10.02 15.98
N LEU A 59 -3.97 9.06 15.54
CA LEU A 59 -3.47 8.02 16.41
C LEU A 59 -2.44 8.62 17.38
N VAL A 60 -2.71 8.55 18.67
CA VAL A 60 -1.83 9.07 19.73
C VAL A 60 -1.63 8.03 20.81
N LEU A 61 -0.46 8.07 21.44
CA LEU A 61 -0.15 7.25 22.62
C LEU A 61 -0.84 7.89 23.83
N VAL A 62 -1.85 7.22 24.37
CA VAL A 62 -2.62 7.69 25.53
C VAL A 62 -2.26 6.90 26.77
N LYS A 63 -2.14 7.60 27.90
CA LYS A 63 -2.00 6.99 29.22
C LYS A 63 -3.37 6.57 29.72
N LYS A 64 -3.48 5.34 30.21
CA LYS A 64 -4.66 4.76 30.81
C LYS A 64 -4.31 4.27 32.21
N GLU A 65 -5.34 4.23 33.04
CA GLU A 65 -5.29 3.70 34.39
C GLU A 65 -6.51 2.80 34.54
N SER A 66 -6.27 1.51 34.78
CA SER A 66 -7.32 0.50 34.90
C SER A 66 -6.89 -0.59 35.87
N LYS A 67 -7.81 -1.48 36.21
CA LYS A 67 -7.48 -2.73 36.88
C LYS A 67 -6.59 -3.61 36.00
N VAL A 68 -5.79 -4.48 36.62
CA VAL A 68 -4.97 -5.46 35.89
C VAL A 68 -5.85 -6.38 35.04
N SER A 69 -6.96 -6.87 35.60
CA SER A 69 -7.95 -7.69 34.90
C SER A 69 -8.50 -7.04 33.61
N ASP A 70 -8.77 -5.73 33.64
CA ASP A 70 -9.24 -4.96 32.48
C ASP A 70 -8.17 -4.84 31.39
N LEU A 71 -6.91 -4.64 31.79
CA LEU A 71 -5.77 -4.58 30.86
C LEU A 71 -5.60 -5.91 30.12
N PHE A 72 -5.62 -7.03 30.84
CA PHE A 72 -5.49 -8.36 30.23
C PHE A 72 -6.71 -8.73 29.39
N SER A 73 -7.91 -8.34 29.82
CA SER A 73 -9.11 -8.47 28.99
C SER A 73 -8.95 -7.73 27.66
N HIS A 74 -8.43 -6.50 27.68
CA HIS A 74 -8.13 -5.75 26.46
C HIS A 74 -7.05 -6.42 25.60
N PHE A 75 -5.97 -6.91 26.22
CA PHE A 75 -4.92 -7.65 25.53
C PHE A 75 -5.45 -8.90 24.83
N LEU A 76 -6.30 -9.70 25.49
CA LEU A 76 -6.92 -10.87 24.88
C LEU A 76 -7.81 -10.52 23.68
N GLN A 77 -8.47 -9.36 23.68
CA GLN A 77 -9.22 -8.88 22.51
C GLN A 77 -8.30 -8.59 21.33
N LEU A 78 -7.15 -7.95 21.55
CA LEU A 78 -6.14 -7.71 20.51
C LEU A 78 -5.64 -9.02 19.87
N LEU A 79 -5.52 -10.09 20.66
CA LEU A 79 -5.07 -11.40 20.19
C LEU A 79 -6.08 -12.14 19.29
N LYS A 80 -7.32 -11.65 19.15
CA LYS A 80 -8.36 -12.21 18.26
C LYS A 80 -7.97 -12.09 16.79
N SER A 81 -7.57 -10.89 16.36
CA SER A 81 -7.23 -10.61 14.96
C SER A 81 -5.74 -10.77 14.67
N PHE A 82 -4.87 -10.60 15.67
CA PHE A 82 -3.41 -10.56 15.49
C PHE A 82 -2.81 -11.76 14.74
N PRO A 83 -3.12 -13.04 15.05
CA PRO A 83 -2.49 -14.15 14.35
C PRO A 83 -2.87 -14.21 12.88
N PHE A 84 -4.11 -13.86 12.53
CA PHE A 84 -4.53 -13.83 11.14
C PHE A 84 -3.91 -12.65 10.40
N HIS A 85 -3.84 -11.46 11.02
CA HIS A 85 -3.08 -10.32 10.50
C HIS A 85 -1.63 -10.68 10.18
N GLN A 86 -0.92 -11.29 11.14
CA GLN A 86 0.46 -11.73 10.93
C GLN A 86 0.58 -12.77 9.81
N HIS A 87 -0.39 -13.69 9.71
CA HIS A 87 -0.42 -14.66 8.62
C HIS A 87 -0.57 -13.97 7.25
N ARG A 88 -1.51 -13.03 7.11
CA ARG A 88 -1.71 -12.29 5.85
C ARG A 88 -0.47 -11.46 5.50
N ALA A 89 0.13 -10.77 6.46
CA ALA A 89 1.38 -10.03 6.27
C ALA A 89 2.52 -10.91 5.76
N THR A 90 2.68 -12.10 6.37
CA THR A 90 3.72 -13.06 5.96
C THR A 90 3.41 -13.63 4.59
N TRP A 91 2.15 -14.00 4.34
CA TRP A 91 1.69 -14.56 3.07
C TRP A 91 1.90 -13.59 1.92
N GLN A 92 1.42 -12.35 2.03
CA GLN A 92 1.54 -11.35 0.97
C GLN A 92 3.01 -11.03 0.65
N ASN A 93 3.86 -10.93 1.66
CA ASN A 93 5.30 -10.77 1.46
C ASN A 93 5.92 -11.99 0.75
N ASN A 94 5.58 -13.20 1.17
CA ASN A 94 6.08 -14.41 0.50
C ASN A 94 5.65 -14.48 -0.96
N GLN A 95 4.40 -14.09 -1.27
CA GLN A 95 3.88 -14.05 -2.63
C GLN A 95 4.60 -13.01 -3.50
N PHE A 96 4.92 -11.84 -2.95
CA PHE A 96 5.78 -10.86 -3.63
C PHE A 96 7.18 -11.42 -3.90
N GLN A 97 7.83 -12.05 -2.90
CA GLN A 97 9.18 -12.62 -3.03
C GLN A 97 9.22 -13.79 -4.03
N GLU A 98 8.20 -14.65 -4.02
CA GLU A 98 8.06 -15.77 -4.96
C GLU A 98 7.98 -15.28 -6.40
N LEU A 99 7.15 -14.26 -6.66
CA LEU A 99 7.01 -13.66 -7.97
C LEU A 99 8.26 -12.89 -8.40
N SER A 100 8.86 -12.09 -7.52
CA SER A 100 10.03 -11.28 -7.87
C SER A 100 11.28 -12.12 -8.11
N SER A 101 11.42 -13.25 -7.42
CA SER A 101 12.52 -14.19 -7.61
C SER A 101 12.36 -15.07 -8.87
N ASN A 102 11.12 -15.27 -9.33
CA ASN A 102 10.79 -16.11 -10.47
C ASN A 102 9.95 -15.33 -11.50
N LEU A 103 10.35 -14.08 -11.79
CA LEU A 103 9.62 -13.24 -12.71
C LEU A 103 9.64 -13.88 -14.11
N PRO A 104 8.48 -14.15 -14.74
CA PRO A 104 8.45 -14.67 -16.10
C PRO A 104 8.88 -13.60 -17.12
N LEU A 105 9.40 -14.05 -18.27
CA LEU A 105 9.68 -13.15 -19.38
C LEU A 105 8.43 -12.35 -19.75
N ASN A 106 8.63 -11.11 -20.18
CA ASN A 106 7.57 -10.16 -20.55
C ASN A 106 6.66 -9.74 -19.39
N HIS A 107 6.91 -10.17 -18.15
CA HIS A 107 6.23 -9.65 -16.97
C HIS A 107 6.97 -8.42 -16.42
N CYS A 108 6.23 -7.54 -15.76
CA CYS A 108 6.77 -6.38 -15.06
C CYS A 108 6.14 -6.28 -13.68
N ILE A 109 6.96 -6.02 -12.65
CA ILE A 109 6.48 -5.72 -11.30
C ILE A 109 6.68 -4.24 -11.03
N CYS A 110 5.65 -3.57 -10.54
CA CYS A 110 5.72 -2.19 -10.06
C CYS A 110 5.31 -2.14 -8.59
N VAL A 111 6.21 -1.71 -7.71
CA VAL A 111 5.91 -1.46 -6.29
C VAL A 111 5.70 0.03 -6.08
N HIS A 112 4.47 0.45 -5.83
CA HIS A 112 4.08 1.85 -5.71
C HIS A 112 3.92 2.31 -4.27
N ASP A 113 4.35 3.53 -4.01
CA ASP A 113 4.10 4.24 -2.76
C ASP A 113 4.14 5.75 -2.94
N PHE A 114 3.36 6.46 -2.13
CA PHE A 114 3.49 7.91 -1.98
C PHE A 114 4.43 8.18 -0.82
N SER A 115 5.63 8.68 -1.13
CA SER A 115 6.49 9.23 -0.09
C SER A 115 5.78 10.44 0.53
N GLU A 116 5.92 10.61 1.85
CA GLU A 116 5.50 11.86 2.52
C GLU A 116 6.02 13.07 1.71
N ASN A 117 5.13 14.04 1.50
CA ASN A 117 5.40 15.25 0.73
C ASN A 117 6.73 15.89 1.13
N TYR A 118 7.49 16.32 0.13
CA TYR A 118 8.67 17.12 0.38
C TYR A 118 8.24 18.54 0.78
N ARG A 119 8.69 18.99 1.94
CA ARG A 119 8.44 20.35 2.42
C ARG A 119 9.56 21.26 1.96
N CYS A 120 9.27 22.17 1.06
CA CYS A 120 10.23 23.18 0.64
C CYS A 120 10.68 24.01 1.85
N THR A 121 11.98 24.10 2.02
CA THR A 121 12.62 24.92 3.07
C THR A 121 13.55 25.94 2.43
N GLU A 122 13.83 27.01 3.16
CA GLU A 122 14.75 28.06 2.73
C GLU A 122 15.88 28.16 3.74
N LEU A 123 17.09 28.46 3.29
CA LEU A 123 18.25 28.68 4.16
C LEU A 123 18.01 29.87 5.12
N LYS A 124 17.33 30.91 4.64
CA LYS A 124 17.01 32.14 5.39
C LYS A 124 15.51 32.39 5.32
N GLN A 125 14.75 31.71 6.18
CA GLN A 125 13.29 31.84 6.20
C GLN A 125 12.87 33.21 6.73
N LEU A 126 12.05 33.91 5.95
CA LEU A 126 11.23 35.01 6.46
C LEU A 126 10.24 34.44 7.49
N GLN A 127 9.96 35.19 8.57
CA GLN A 127 9.08 34.75 9.65
C GLN A 127 7.67 34.33 9.16
N SER A 128 7.19 34.91 8.05
CA SER A 128 5.91 34.55 7.41
C SER A 128 5.93 33.19 6.70
N ALA A 129 7.07 32.79 6.11
CA ALA A 129 7.23 31.51 5.41
C ALA A 129 7.19 30.30 6.38
N TYR A 130 7.30 30.54 7.68
CA TYR A 130 7.11 29.50 8.70
C TYR A 130 5.68 28.97 8.77
N PHE A 131 4.67 29.77 8.40
CA PHE A 131 3.25 29.42 8.57
C PHE A 131 2.64 28.65 7.40
N GLN A 132 3.22 28.72 6.20
CA GLN A 132 2.78 28.00 5.00
C GLN A 132 4.01 27.58 4.20
N LYS A 133 4.39 26.30 4.30
CA LYS A 133 5.44 25.73 3.46
C LYS A 133 4.81 25.16 2.20
N THR A 134 5.42 25.41 1.05
CA THR A 134 5.09 24.69 -0.18
C THR A 134 5.41 23.22 0.02
N GLU A 135 4.45 22.36 -0.26
CA GLU A 135 4.62 20.91 -0.22
C GLU A 135 4.59 20.36 -1.66
N VAL A 136 5.46 19.39 -1.91
CA VAL A 136 5.62 18.75 -3.21
C VAL A 136 5.32 17.26 -3.06
N SER A 137 4.44 16.75 -3.91
CA SER A 137 4.13 15.33 -3.94
C SER A 137 5.25 14.56 -4.61
N VAL A 138 5.64 13.46 -3.96
CA VAL A 138 6.67 12.54 -4.47
C VAL A 138 6.08 11.14 -4.48
N HIS A 139 5.72 10.66 -5.66
CA HIS A 139 5.38 9.27 -5.87
C HIS A 139 6.62 8.48 -6.26
N VAL A 140 6.78 7.28 -5.70
CA VAL A 140 7.88 6.38 -5.97
C VAL A 140 7.33 5.05 -6.46
N THR A 141 7.86 4.58 -7.59
CA THR A 141 7.64 3.24 -8.09
C THR A 141 8.97 2.50 -8.23
N ILE A 142 9.07 1.32 -7.65
CA ILE A 142 10.17 0.39 -7.93
C ILE A 142 9.72 -0.54 -9.04
N ILE A 143 10.43 -0.48 -10.17
CA ILE A 143 10.14 -1.30 -11.34
C ILE A 143 11.13 -2.47 -11.37
N HIS A 144 10.61 -3.69 -11.43
CA HIS A 144 11.38 -4.89 -11.72
C HIS A 144 10.95 -5.45 -13.08
N ARG A 145 11.92 -5.57 -13.97
CA ARG A 145 11.73 -6.07 -15.34
C ARG A 145 12.94 -6.86 -15.78
N HIS A 146 12.78 -7.70 -16.80
CA HIS A 146 13.91 -8.34 -17.43
C HIS A 146 14.82 -7.31 -18.14
N ALA A 147 16.12 -7.59 -18.15
CA ALA A 147 17.10 -6.77 -18.87
C ALA A 147 16.84 -6.80 -20.38
N LEU A 148 17.06 -5.66 -21.03
CA LEU A 148 17.03 -5.54 -22.49
C LEU A 148 18.45 -5.31 -23.01
N PRO A 149 18.91 -6.04 -24.05
CA PRO A 149 20.27 -5.89 -24.58
C PRO A 149 20.63 -4.46 -24.94
N ASP A 150 19.74 -3.77 -25.67
CA ASP A 150 19.98 -2.41 -26.18
C ASP A 150 19.96 -1.32 -25.09
N ILE A 151 19.35 -1.61 -23.94
CA ILE A 151 19.12 -0.63 -22.86
C ILE A 151 20.00 -0.89 -21.64
N ASP A 152 20.27 -2.16 -21.34
CA ASP A 152 20.96 -2.62 -20.13
C ASP A 152 22.32 -3.25 -20.44
N GLY A 153 22.57 -3.64 -21.70
CA GLY A 153 23.82 -4.25 -22.17
C GLY A 153 23.89 -5.76 -21.94
N VAL A 154 22.80 -6.39 -21.51
CA VAL A 154 22.71 -7.83 -21.26
C VAL A 154 21.33 -8.35 -21.66
N GLU A 155 21.29 -9.53 -22.25
CA GLU A 155 20.07 -10.24 -22.59
C GLU A 155 19.58 -11.06 -21.39
N SER A 156 18.27 -11.04 -21.16
CA SER A 156 17.61 -11.84 -20.14
C SER A 156 16.85 -12.97 -20.81
N THR A 157 17.04 -14.20 -20.34
CA THR A 157 16.39 -15.42 -20.88
C THR A 157 15.74 -16.22 -19.77
N GLU A 158 14.91 -17.21 -20.11
CA GLU A 158 14.30 -18.09 -19.08
C GLU A 158 15.36 -18.88 -18.30
N GLN A 159 16.45 -19.28 -18.96
CA GLN A 159 17.52 -20.08 -18.34
C GLN A 159 18.52 -19.22 -17.56
N ASN A 160 18.71 -17.97 -17.97
CA ASN A 160 19.53 -16.98 -17.27
C ASN A 160 18.76 -15.67 -17.12
N PRO A 161 17.87 -15.57 -16.11
CA PRO A 161 17.08 -14.38 -15.88
C PRO A 161 17.94 -13.28 -15.25
N GLU A 162 18.14 -12.20 -16.02
CA GLU A 162 18.74 -10.95 -15.54
C GLU A 162 17.63 -9.95 -15.24
N ILE A 163 17.40 -9.65 -13.95
CA ILE A 163 16.36 -8.73 -13.49
C ILE A 163 16.96 -7.35 -13.18
N ILE A 164 16.40 -6.33 -13.81
CA ILE A 164 16.77 -4.93 -13.61
C ILE A 164 15.78 -4.29 -12.64
N THR A 165 16.33 -3.64 -11.62
CA THR A 165 15.57 -2.82 -10.67
C THR A 165 15.81 -1.34 -10.93
N GLU A 166 14.73 -0.61 -11.18
CA GLU A 166 14.74 0.83 -11.49
C GLU A 166 13.89 1.59 -10.48
N HIS A 167 14.33 2.79 -10.08
CA HIS A 167 13.54 3.65 -9.22
C HIS A 167 12.92 4.75 -10.09
N PHE A 168 11.61 4.76 -10.18
CA PHE A 168 10.83 5.70 -10.96
C PHE A 168 10.15 6.68 -10.02
N PHE A 169 10.38 7.97 -10.23
CA PHE A 169 9.84 9.04 -9.41
C PHE A 169 8.90 9.90 -10.25
N VAL A 170 7.72 10.17 -9.72
CA VAL A 170 6.81 11.18 -10.26
C VAL A 170 6.69 12.30 -9.24
N ILE A 171 7.02 13.51 -9.69
CA ILE A 171 7.06 14.73 -8.87
C ILE A 171 5.99 15.69 -9.39
N SER A 172 5.16 16.22 -8.50
CA SER A 172 4.06 17.14 -8.87
C SER A 172 3.75 18.13 -7.75
N ASP A 173 3.21 19.29 -8.12
CA ASP A 173 2.63 20.26 -7.18
C ASP A 173 1.22 19.84 -6.72
N ASP A 174 0.60 18.85 -7.38
CA ASP A 174 -0.71 18.32 -7.00
C ASP A 174 -0.61 17.46 -5.73
N GLN A 175 -1.43 17.75 -4.71
CA GLN A 175 -1.39 17.08 -3.40
C GLN A 175 -2.65 16.24 -3.09
N GLN A 176 -3.52 15.99 -4.07
CA GLN A 176 -4.79 15.30 -3.80
C GLN A 176 -4.58 13.79 -3.59
N HIS A 177 -3.54 13.22 -4.21
CA HIS A 177 -3.18 11.79 -4.14
C HIS A 177 -4.37 10.85 -4.42
N ASP A 178 -5.27 11.29 -5.29
CA ASP A 178 -6.51 10.60 -5.64
C ASP A 178 -6.28 9.55 -6.74
N GLN A 179 -7.36 8.85 -7.12
CA GLN A 179 -7.34 7.87 -8.21
C GLN A 179 -6.86 8.46 -9.55
N TYR A 180 -7.08 9.75 -9.80
CA TYR A 180 -6.63 10.41 -11.04
C TYR A 180 -5.12 10.59 -11.05
N PHE A 181 -4.53 10.99 -9.92
CA PHE A 181 -3.08 11.02 -9.74
C PHE A 181 -2.50 9.63 -10.00
N VAL A 182 -3.05 8.61 -9.34
CA VAL A 182 -2.60 7.22 -9.50
C VAL A 182 -2.69 6.77 -10.95
N HIS A 183 -3.79 7.07 -11.66
CA HIS A 183 -3.93 6.76 -13.07
C HIS A 183 -2.84 7.41 -13.92
N GLU A 184 -2.56 8.71 -13.73
CA GLU A 184 -1.54 9.42 -14.52
C GLU A 184 -0.12 8.90 -14.24
N VAL A 185 0.18 8.51 -12.99
CA VAL A 185 1.43 7.82 -12.65
C VAL A 185 1.57 6.52 -13.45
N ARG A 186 0.52 5.70 -13.48
CA ARG A 186 0.51 4.42 -14.20
C ARG A 186 0.68 4.61 -15.70
N LYS A 187 0.00 5.61 -16.26
CA LYS A 187 0.16 6.03 -17.66
C LYS A 187 1.61 6.41 -17.97
N THR A 188 2.21 7.25 -17.12
CA THR A 188 3.60 7.69 -17.28
C THR A 188 4.59 6.51 -17.24
N ILE A 189 4.34 5.50 -16.40
CA ILE A 189 5.13 4.27 -16.35
C ILE A 189 4.94 3.44 -17.62
N SER A 190 3.71 3.30 -18.10
CA SER A 190 3.42 2.57 -19.35
C SER A 190 4.13 3.23 -20.55
N GLU A 191 4.04 4.55 -20.68
CA GLU A 191 4.75 5.32 -21.71
C GLU A 191 6.27 5.15 -21.62
N TYR A 192 6.82 5.10 -20.40
CA TYR A 192 8.23 4.81 -20.20
C TYR A 192 8.61 3.41 -20.69
N LEU A 193 7.88 2.37 -20.28
CA LEU A 193 8.15 0.99 -20.70
C LEU A 193 8.03 0.83 -22.22
N ALA A 194 7.05 1.49 -22.83
CA ALA A 194 6.91 1.56 -24.29
C ALA A 194 8.10 2.29 -24.95
N SER A 195 8.58 3.39 -24.36
CA SER A 195 9.70 4.17 -24.92
C SER A 195 11.03 3.40 -24.98
N ILE A 196 11.20 2.40 -24.11
CA ILE A 196 12.34 1.48 -24.13
C ILE A 196 12.04 0.17 -24.86
N SER A 197 10.86 0.08 -25.51
CA SER A 197 10.38 -1.12 -26.22
C SER A 197 10.34 -2.38 -25.34
N TYR A 198 10.04 -2.23 -24.04
CA TYR A 198 9.87 -3.38 -23.17
C TYR A 198 8.52 -4.06 -23.45
N PRO A 199 8.50 -5.35 -23.82
CA PRO A 199 7.28 -6.06 -24.21
C PRO A 199 6.48 -6.50 -22.98
N VAL A 200 5.75 -5.58 -22.34
CA VAL A 200 4.91 -5.94 -21.18
C VAL A 200 3.69 -6.77 -21.64
N ASP A 201 3.69 -8.05 -21.30
CA ASP A 201 2.52 -8.92 -21.44
C ASP A 201 1.63 -8.86 -20.19
N THR A 202 2.28 -9.02 -19.02
CA THR A 202 1.63 -9.03 -17.71
C THR A 202 2.22 -7.96 -16.79
N MET A 203 1.35 -7.12 -16.24
CA MET A 203 1.71 -6.13 -15.23
C MET A 203 1.25 -6.57 -13.84
N HIS A 204 2.18 -6.55 -12.88
CA HIS A 204 1.93 -6.83 -11.48
C HIS A 204 2.21 -5.60 -10.63
N GLU A 205 1.16 -4.95 -10.14
CA GLU A 205 1.31 -3.86 -9.19
C GLU A 205 1.27 -4.40 -7.75
N PHE A 206 2.13 -3.87 -6.90
CA PHE A 206 2.13 -4.05 -5.46
C PHE A 206 2.10 -2.69 -4.79
N THR A 207 1.26 -2.52 -3.78
CA THR A 207 1.14 -1.25 -3.08
C THR A 207 0.57 -1.45 -1.69
N ASP A 208 0.57 -0.39 -0.89
CA ASP A 208 -0.10 -0.41 0.40
C ASP A 208 -1.61 -0.35 0.23
N GLY A 209 -2.33 -0.62 1.31
CA GLY A 209 -3.78 -0.57 1.30
C GLY A 209 -4.36 0.83 1.52
N CYS A 210 -3.71 1.95 1.16
CA CYS A 210 -4.27 3.27 1.46
C CYS A 210 -5.57 3.50 0.67
N ALA A 211 -6.68 3.76 1.38
CA ALA A 211 -8.01 3.89 0.77
C ALA A 211 -8.08 5.08 -0.19
N ALA A 212 -7.57 6.24 0.24
CA ALA A 212 -7.56 7.47 -0.56
C ALA A 212 -6.74 7.35 -1.86
N GLN A 213 -5.79 6.41 -1.93
CA GLN A 213 -4.79 6.34 -3.00
C GLN A 213 -5.02 5.13 -3.91
N TYR A 214 -4.82 3.91 -3.40
CA TYR A 214 -4.73 2.70 -4.22
C TYR A 214 -5.82 1.66 -3.95
N LYS A 215 -6.52 1.76 -2.81
CA LYS A 215 -7.47 0.74 -2.34
C LYS A 215 -8.87 1.31 -2.07
N SER A 216 -9.43 1.96 -3.09
CA SER A 216 -10.84 2.38 -3.14
C SER A 216 -11.60 1.68 -4.27
N ARG A 217 -12.93 1.78 -4.21
CA ARG A 217 -13.84 1.37 -5.29
C ARG A 217 -13.46 2.00 -6.64
N HIS A 218 -12.99 3.25 -6.60
CA HIS A 218 -12.56 4.01 -7.77
C HIS A 218 -11.32 3.39 -8.40
N CYS A 219 -10.34 3.03 -7.57
CA CYS A 219 -9.13 2.34 -8.01
C CYS A 219 -9.41 0.96 -8.58
N PHE A 220 -10.37 0.22 -8.03
CA PHE A 220 -10.75 -1.10 -8.54
C PHE A 220 -11.41 -0.99 -9.92
N GLY A 221 -12.26 0.01 -10.11
CA GLY A 221 -12.86 0.28 -11.42
C GLY A 221 -11.88 0.82 -12.46
N ASP A 222 -10.86 1.57 -12.03
CA ASP A 222 -9.74 1.98 -12.87
C ASP A 222 -8.91 0.76 -13.35
N ILE A 223 -8.71 -0.22 -12.47
CA ILE A 223 -8.05 -1.48 -12.83
C ILE A 223 -8.80 -2.18 -13.98
N ASN A 224 -10.14 -2.23 -13.93
CA ASN A 224 -10.95 -2.85 -14.99
C ASN A 224 -10.69 -2.25 -16.39
N ASN A 225 -10.31 -0.97 -16.48
CA ASN A 225 -10.02 -0.32 -17.77
C ASN A 225 -8.54 -0.40 -18.15
N SER A 226 -7.66 -0.91 -17.28
CA SER A 226 -6.21 -0.82 -17.44
C SER A 226 -5.67 -1.55 -18.67
N SER A 227 -6.28 -2.68 -19.04
CA SER A 227 -5.91 -3.38 -20.29
C SER A 227 -6.22 -2.56 -21.52
N ARG A 228 -7.32 -1.79 -21.51
CA ARG A 228 -7.68 -0.88 -22.60
C ARG A 228 -6.78 0.37 -22.60
N ASP A 229 -6.51 0.92 -21.43
CA ASP A 229 -5.83 2.22 -21.31
C ASP A 229 -4.31 2.09 -21.54
N PHE A 230 -3.72 0.96 -21.15
CA PHE A 230 -2.27 0.75 -21.21
C PHE A 230 -1.83 -0.38 -22.16
N GLY A 231 -2.78 -1.16 -22.71
CA GLY A 231 -2.48 -2.22 -23.66
C GLY A 231 -1.93 -3.51 -23.06
N PHE A 232 -1.94 -3.67 -21.74
CA PHE A 232 -1.48 -4.89 -21.07
C PHE A 232 -2.48 -6.04 -21.30
N LYS A 233 -1.99 -7.23 -21.70
CA LYS A 233 -2.87 -8.41 -21.87
C LYS A 233 -3.44 -8.88 -20.54
N HIS A 234 -2.60 -8.81 -19.51
CA HIS A 234 -2.94 -9.24 -18.16
C HIS A 234 -2.49 -8.21 -17.14
N PHE A 235 -3.34 -7.97 -16.15
CA PHE A 235 -3.05 -6.99 -15.12
C PHE A 235 -3.55 -7.48 -13.76
N THR A 236 -2.68 -7.35 -12.76
CA THR A 236 -3.01 -7.66 -11.36
C THR A 236 -2.52 -6.54 -10.45
N ARG A 237 -3.37 -6.10 -9.51
CA ARG A 237 -2.94 -5.28 -8.38
C ARG A 237 -3.01 -6.11 -7.10
N ASN A 238 -1.94 -6.05 -6.33
CA ASN A 238 -1.73 -6.79 -5.10
C ASN A 238 -1.48 -5.79 -3.98
N TYR A 239 -2.02 -6.08 -2.80
CA TYR A 239 -1.88 -5.22 -1.64
C TYR A 239 -1.03 -5.93 -0.59
N PHE A 240 -0.03 -5.24 -0.06
CA PHE A 240 0.59 -5.68 1.18
C PHE A 240 -0.42 -5.56 2.33
N GLU A 241 -0.21 -6.34 3.38
CA GLU A 241 -0.99 -6.18 4.60
C GLU A 241 -0.74 -4.80 5.21
N THR A 242 -1.78 -4.22 5.82
CA THR A 242 -1.70 -2.91 6.49
C THR A 242 -0.49 -2.83 7.41
N ALA A 243 0.30 -1.75 7.29
CA ALA A 243 1.55 -1.51 8.02
C ALA A 243 2.74 -2.45 7.71
N HIS A 244 2.61 -3.36 6.73
CA HIS A 244 3.66 -4.30 6.30
C HIS A 244 4.16 -4.05 4.88
N ALA A 245 3.92 -2.85 4.32
CA ALA A 245 4.33 -2.47 2.97
C ALA A 245 5.72 -1.82 2.87
N LYS A 246 6.46 -1.68 3.99
CA LYS A 246 7.76 -0.99 4.00
C LYS A 246 8.76 -1.66 3.07
N GLY A 247 9.45 -0.88 2.24
CA GLY A 247 10.34 -1.42 1.22
C GLY A 247 11.32 -0.42 0.59
N PRO A 248 11.95 -0.80 -0.53
CA PRO A 248 12.91 0.05 -1.24
C PRO A 248 12.37 1.42 -1.66
N GLN A 249 11.05 1.52 -1.89
CA GLN A 249 10.36 2.76 -2.22
C GLN A 249 10.44 3.82 -1.12
N ASP A 250 10.34 3.44 0.16
CA ASP A 250 10.54 4.35 1.30
C ASP A 250 11.97 4.92 1.30
N ALA A 251 12.96 4.05 1.10
CA ALA A 251 14.37 4.43 1.09
C ALA A 251 14.71 5.34 -0.10
N ALA A 252 14.09 5.08 -1.26
CA ALA A 252 14.24 5.88 -2.46
C ALA A 252 13.64 7.29 -2.28
N GLY A 253 12.42 7.41 -1.75
CA GLY A 253 11.80 8.69 -1.43
C GLY A 253 12.59 9.47 -0.37
N GLY A 254 13.00 8.79 0.71
CA GLY A 254 13.83 9.37 1.77
C GLY A 254 15.18 9.88 1.25
N LEU A 255 15.82 9.17 0.30
CA LEU A 255 17.07 9.61 -0.31
C LEU A 255 16.89 10.92 -1.10
N LEU A 256 15.87 11.02 -1.96
CA LEU A 256 15.59 12.22 -2.74
C LEU A 256 15.43 13.43 -1.82
N LYS A 257 14.52 13.31 -0.83
CA LYS A 257 14.24 14.39 0.13
C LYS A 257 15.47 14.82 0.91
N ARG A 258 16.23 13.85 1.44
CA ARG A 258 17.46 14.13 2.20
C ARG A 258 18.52 14.84 1.35
N GLN A 259 18.69 14.46 0.09
CA GLN A 259 19.68 15.12 -0.78
C GLN A 259 19.24 16.54 -1.15
N ALA A 260 17.95 16.74 -1.40
CA ALA A 260 17.38 18.06 -1.63
C ALA A 260 17.56 18.98 -0.40
N ASP A 261 17.21 18.49 0.80
CA ASP A 261 17.39 19.23 2.06
C ASP A 261 18.85 19.63 2.27
N LEU A 262 19.79 18.69 2.08
CA LEU A 262 21.22 18.96 2.23
C LEU A 262 21.73 19.99 1.22
N ALA A 263 21.26 19.95 -0.02
CA ALA A 263 21.64 20.92 -1.04
C ALA A 263 21.14 22.33 -0.69
N VAL A 264 19.90 22.45 -0.21
CA VAL A 264 19.33 23.72 0.27
C VAL A 264 20.11 24.23 1.49
N LEU A 265 20.33 23.38 2.50
CA LEU A 265 21.05 23.74 3.73
C LEU A 265 22.50 24.16 3.49
N ARG A 266 23.13 23.68 2.42
CA ARG A 266 24.49 24.06 2.03
C ARG A 266 24.52 25.29 1.11
N GLY A 267 23.37 25.86 0.76
CA GLY A 267 23.26 26.94 -0.21
C GLY A 267 23.62 26.54 -1.64
N GLN A 268 23.54 25.24 -1.96
CA GLN A 268 23.89 24.68 -3.27
C GLN A 268 22.69 24.60 -4.22
N ALA A 269 21.47 24.60 -3.69
CA ALA A 269 20.24 24.59 -4.46
C ALA A 269 19.18 25.48 -3.80
N HIS A 270 18.25 25.98 -4.61
CA HIS A 270 17.06 26.68 -4.16
C HIS A 270 15.85 25.90 -4.68
N ILE A 271 15.13 25.23 -3.79
CA ILE A 271 14.04 24.31 -4.14
C ILE A 271 12.76 24.81 -3.47
N GLN A 272 11.89 25.48 -4.24
CA GLN A 272 10.68 26.13 -3.72
C GLN A 272 9.37 25.53 -4.23
N ASN A 273 9.42 24.70 -5.27
CA ASN A 273 8.25 24.05 -5.87
C ASN A 273 8.63 22.66 -6.44
N ALA A 274 7.65 21.95 -7.00
CA ALA A 274 7.87 20.62 -7.55
C ALA A 274 8.80 20.62 -8.77
N ARG A 275 8.75 21.68 -9.59
CA ARG A 275 9.62 21.83 -10.75
C ARG A 275 11.09 21.93 -10.35
N ASP A 276 11.40 22.75 -9.34
CA ASP A 276 12.77 22.89 -8.82
C ASP A 276 13.29 21.56 -8.27
N LEU A 277 12.44 20.82 -7.54
CA LEU A 277 12.79 19.51 -6.98
C LEU A 277 13.10 18.50 -8.10
N TYR A 278 12.27 18.49 -9.14
CA TYR A 278 12.47 17.66 -10.31
C TYR A 278 13.79 17.98 -11.02
N GLU A 279 14.06 19.25 -11.31
CA GLU A 279 15.28 19.67 -12.00
C GLU A 279 16.54 19.37 -11.17
N PHE A 280 16.47 19.57 -9.86
CA PHE A 280 17.51 19.15 -8.93
C PHE A 280 17.75 17.65 -9.01
N ALA A 281 16.69 16.83 -8.97
CA ALA A 281 16.78 15.39 -8.96
C ALA A 281 17.38 14.84 -10.27
N VAL A 282 16.93 15.34 -11.42
CA VAL A 282 17.49 14.96 -12.73
C VAL A 282 18.98 15.28 -12.80
N SER A 283 19.37 16.47 -12.36
CA SER A 283 20.75 16.95 -12.46
C SER A 283 21.72 16.22 -11.53
N ASN A 284 21.24 15.77 -10.36
CA ASN A 284 22.12 15.29 -9.29
C ASN A 284 21.97 13.80 -8.95
N LEU A 285 20.80 13.19 -9.20
CA LEU A 285 20.44 11.89 -8.63
C LEU A 285 20.17 10.78 -9.65
N THR A 286 20.16 11.09 -10.96
CA THR A 286 19.92 10.12 -12.03
C THR A 286 20.94 8.98 -12.03
N ARG A 287 22.23 9.31 -11.81
CA ARG A 287 23.31 8.32 -11.76
C ARG A 287 23.33 7.59 -10.42
N THR A 288 23.50 6.28 -10.46
CA THR A 288 23.50 5.39 -9.29
C THR A 288 24.80 4.59 -9.23
N LYS A 289 25.28 4.34 -8.01
CA LYS A 289 26.38 3.42 -7.69
C LYS A 289 25.90 2.21 -6.87
N SER A 290 24.59 1.99 -6.81
CA SER A 290 23.93 1.07 -5.86
C SER A 290 23.15 -0.04 -6.57
N VAL A 291 22.44 -0.86 -5.79
CA VAL A 291 21.58 -1.98 -6.23
C VAL A 291 20.56 -1.60 -7.32
N CYS A 292 20.04 -0.38 -7.28
CA CYS A 292 19.21 0.16 -8.37
C CYS A 292 20.06 0.52 -9.59
N ARG A 293 19.64 0.08 -10.79
CA ARG A 293 20.36 0.29 -12.06
C ARG A 293 20.29 1.72 -12.55
N ARG A 294 19.14 2.39 -12.38
CA ARG A 294 18.93 3.80 -12.75
C ARG A 294 17.77 4.42 -11.98
N ARG A 295 17.88 5.73 -11.73
CA ARG A 295 16.76 6.54 -11.23
C ARG A 295 16.17 7.34 -12.38
N LEU A 296 14.85 7.32 -12.48
CA LEU A 296 14.08 7.98 -13.53
C LEU A 296 13.18 8.99 -12.83
N PHE A 297 13.23 10.24 -13.29
CA PHE A 297 12.39 11.30 -12.75
C PHE A 297 11.43 11.75 -13.83
N ARG A 298 10.18 12.00 -13.44
CA ARG A 298 9.13 12.59 -14.26
C ARG A 298 8.47 13.72 -13.48
N PHE A 299 8.10 14.75 -14.21
CA PHE A 299 7.37 15.88 -13.69
C PHE A 299 5.97 15.86 -14.27
N LEU A 300 4.95 15.90 -13.40
CA LEU A 300 3.56 16.11 -13.80
C LEU A 300 3.16 17.53 -13.40
N ASP A 301 3.04 18.39 -14.39
CA ASP A 301 2.56 19.77 -14.25
C ASP A 301 1.04 19.84 -14.05
N PHE A 302 0.32 18.89 -14.65
CA PHE A 302 -1.13 18.83 -14.60
C PHE A 302 -1.62 17.38 -14.52
N ILE A 303 -2.65 17.16 -13.71
CA ILE A 303 -3.33 15.86 -13.59
C ILE A 303 -4.78 16.06 -14.03
N PRO A 304 -5.16 15.53 -15.20
CA PRO A 304 -6.52 15.62 -15.68
C PRO A 304 -7.47 14.88 -14.73
N ARG A 305 -8.46 15.60 -14.20
CA ARG A 305 -9.57 15.04 -13.44
C ARG A 305 -10.82 14.98 -14.30
N GLU A 306 -10.61 14.50 -15.51
CA GLU A 306 -11.61 14.37 -16.55
C GLU A 306 -11.88 12.89 -16.77
N GLY A 307 -13.16 12.50 -16.86
CA GLY A 307 -13.57 11.12 -17.01
C GLY A 307 -14.33 10.57 -15.81
N ASN A 308 -15.24 9.64 -16.06
CA ASN A 308 -16.02 8.98 -15.01
C ASN A 308 -15.23 7.77 -14.46
N LEU A 309 -14.31 8.05 -13.53
CA LEU A 309 -13.66 7.07 -12.65
C LEU A 309 -14.43 6.85 -11.34
N SER A 310 -15.72 7.21 -11.33
CA SER A 310 -16.60 7.04 -10.18
C SER A 310 -17.34 5.70 -10.27
N PHE A 311 -17.18 4.86 -9.24
CA PHE A 311 -17.74 3.51 -9.19
C PHE A 311 -18.44 3.28 -7.87
N LYS A 312 -19.56 2.54 -7.87
CA LYS A 312 -20.34 2.24 -6.65
C LYS A 312 -19.49 1.52 -5.58
N PRO A 313 -19.85 1.64 -4.28
CA PRO A 313 -19.11 1.00 -3.19
C PRO A 313 -19.04 -0.52 -3.34
N ILE A 314 -17.91 -1.10 -2.92
CA ILE A 314 -17.65 -2.54 -2.91
C ILE A 314 -17.55 -2.98 -1.45
N SER A 315 -18.38 -3.94 -1.04
CA SER A 315 -18.36 -4.44 0.32
C SER A 315 -17.06 -5.17 0.65
N ASN A 316 -16.56 -5.01 1.87
CA ASN A 316 -15.36 -5.68 2.39
C ASN A 316 -14.08 -5.42 1.57
N ILE A 317 -13.98 -4.27 0.89
CA ILE A 317 -12.82 -3.94 0.04
C ILE A 317 -11.49 -4.04 0.80
N ARG A 318 -11.51 -3.73 2.11
CA ARG A 318 -10.35 -3.81 2.99
C ARG A 318 -9.77 -5.22 3.12
N SER A 319 -10.60 -6.25 3.00
CA SER A 319 -10.18 -7.66 3.07
C SER A 319 -9.56 -8.19 1.78
N VAL A 320 -9.75 -7.49 0.66
CA VAL A 320 -9.22 -7.88 -0.65
C VAL A 320 -7.74 -7.55 -0.73
N HIS A 321 -6.90 -8.51 -1.11
CA HIS A 321 -5.47 -8.25 -1.32
C HIS A 321 -4.98 -8.57 -2.73
N GLN A 322 -5.84 -9.10 -3.59
CA GLN A 322 -5.53 -9.25 -5.01
C GLN A 322 -6.76 -8.91 -5.85
N VAL A 323 -6.54 -8.02 -6.82
CA VAL A 323 -7.50 -7.62 -7.85
C VAL A 323 -6.89 -7.96 -9.19
N ILE A 324 -7.66 -8.64 -10.04
CA ILE A 324 -7.23 -9.13 -11.34
C ILE A 324 -8.23 -8.64 -12.37
N VAL A 325 -7.73 -8.12 -13.49
CA VAL A 325 -8.58 -7.75 -14.63
C VAL A 325 -9.18 -9.02 -15.22
N ASP A 326 -10.51 -9.05 -15.35
CA ASP A 326 -11.21 -10.03 -16.17
C ASP A 326 -11.47 -9.38 -17.54
N ASN A 327 -10.95 -10.00 -18.61
CA ASN A 327 -11.17 -9.49 -19.97
C ASN A 327 -12.66 -9.53 -20.37
N SER A 328 -13.51 -10.16 -19.55
CA SER A 328 -14.98 -10.12 -19.61
C SER A 328 -15.54 -8.88 -18.89
N SER A 329 -15.13 -7.69 -19.33
CA SER A 329 -15.64 -6.41 -18.82
C SER A 329 -17.19 -6.42 -18.75
N PRO A 330 -17.80 -5.87 -17.68
CA PRO A 330 -17.23 -4.99 -16.67
C PRO A 330 -16.81 -5.71 -15.38
N HIS A 331 -16.36 -6.96 -15.44
CA HIS A 331 -16.03 -7.73 -14.25
C HIS A 331 -14.55 -7.59 -13.85
N ILE A 332 -14.29 -7.68 -12.55
CA ILE A 332 -12.96 -7.92 -11.99
C ILE A 332 -13.01 -9.19 -11.15
N ILE A 333 -11.86 -9.80 -10.97
CA ILE A 333 -11.67 -10.88 -10.01
C ILE A 333 -11.05 -10.30 -8.74
N ILE A 334 -11.64 -10.60 -7.58
CA ILE A 334 -11.13 -10.21 -6.26
C ILE A 334 -10.82 -11.43 -5.41
N ARG A 335 -9.78 -11.35 -4.59
CA ARG A 335 -9.37 -12.42 -3.66
C ARG A 335 -8.91 -11.85 -2.32
N GLU A 336 -9.18 -12.58 -1.25
CA GLU A 336 -8.78 -12.22 0.12
C GLU A 336 -7.25 -12.15 0.25
N LEU A 337 -6.51 -13.00 -0.48
CA LEU A 337 -5.05 -13.03 -0.51
C LEU A 337 -4.53 -13.23 -1.94
N SER A 338 -3.36 -12.66 -2.22
CA SER A 338 -2.65 -12.90 -3.48
C SER A 338 -2.19 -14.36 -3.57
N CYS A 339 -2.09 -14.89 -4.79
CA CYS A 339 -1.46 -16.18 -5.01
C CYS A 339 -0.77 -16.24 -6.37
N PHE A 340 0.47 -16.73 -6.39
CA PHE A 340 1.33 -16.92 -7.56
C PHE A 340 1.88 -18.35 -7.65
N CYS A 341 1.16 -19.33 -7.06
CA CYS A 341 1.42 -20.74 -7.36
C CYS A 341 1.34 -21.00 -8.87
N GLU A 342 1.96 -22.08 -9.36
CA GLU A 342 2.00 -22.46 -10.79
C GLU A 342 0.68 -22.22 -11.55
N LYS A 343 -0.44 -22.72 -11.02
CA LYS A 343 -1.77 -22.55 -11.63
C LYS A 343 -2.21 -21.10 -11.73
N CYS A 344 -1.95 -20.28 -10.71
CA CYS A 344 -2.27 -18.85 -10.72
C CYS A 344 -1.34 -18.05 -11.63
N SER A 345 -0.06 -18.43 -11.74
CA SER A 345 0.89 -17.82 -12.68
C SER A 345 0.51 -18.09 -14.14
N LEU A 346 -0.09 -19.25 -14.41
CA LEU A 346 -0.73 -19.58 -15.68
C LEU A 346 -2.16 -19.02 -15.82
N GLN A 347 -2.63 -18.23 -14.85
CA GLN A 347 -3.95 -17.60 -14.82
C GLN A 347 -5.15 -18.57 -14.76
N ILE A 348 -4.90 -19.82 -14.35
CA ILE A 348 -5.91 -20.85 -14.13
C ILE A 348 -6.37 -20.76 -12.67
N TYR A 349 -7.03 -19.65 -12.31
CA TYR A 349 -7.31 -19.31 -10.91
C TYR A 349 -8.24 -20.30 -10.20
N HIS A 350 -9.14 -20.96 -10.94
CA HIS A 350 -10.06 -21.96 -10.40
C HIS A 350 -9.35 -23.26 -9.97
N GLU A 351 -8.15 -23.53 -10.48
CA GLU A 351 -7.30 -24.66 -10.07
C GLU A 351 -6.25 -24.27 -9.01
N CYS A 352 -6.42 -23.13 -8.34
CA CYS A 352 -5.46 -22.68 -7.33
C CYS A 352 -5.27 -23.71 -6.20
N VAL A 353 -4.04 -24.21 -6.04
CA VAL A 353 -3.69 -25.17 -4.98
C VAL A 353 -3.85 -24.61 -3.56
N ASN A 354 -3.89 -23.28 -3.43
CA ASN A 354 -4.02 -22.57 -2.17
C ASN A 354 -5.46 -22.11 -1.87
N VAL A 355 -6.48 -22.61 -2.59
CA VAL A 355 -7.89 -22.21 -2.42
C VAL A 355 -8.39 -22.31 -0.98
N GLN A 356 -7.92 -23.29 -0.22
CA GLN A 356 -8.28 -23.46 1.19
C GLN A 356 -7.75 -22.33 2.09
N ARG A 357 -6.68 -21.64 1.69
CA ARG A 357 -6.03 -20.55 2.43
C ARG A 357 -6.59 -19.18 2.07
N ILE A 358 -6.80 -18.96 0.77
CA ILE A 358 -7.08 -17.63 0.20
C ILE A 358 -8.56 -17.43 -0.15
N GLY A 359 -9.38 -18.48 -0.02
CA GLY A 359 -10.77 -18.48 -0.43
C GLY A 359 -10.98 -18.80 -1.92
N GLN A 360 -12.25 -18.93 -2.30
CA GLN A 360 -12.64 -19.09 -3.69
C GLN A 360 -12.50 -17.76 -4.45
N VAL A 361 -12.29 -17.88 -5.77
CA VAL A 361 -12.28 -16.73 -6.68
C VAL A 361 -13.67 -16.07 -6.66
N GLN A 362 -13.70 -14.75 -6.49
CA GLN A 362 -14.93 -13.97 -6.54
C GLN A 362 -14.89 -13.04 -7.75
N HIS A 363 -15.94 -13.08 -8.56
CA HIS A 363 -16.14 -12.11 -9.64
C HIS A 363 -17.02 -10.98 -9.13
N HIS A 364 -16.63 -9.75 -9.43
CA HIS A 364 -17.37 -8.55 -9.05
C HIS A 364 -17.62 -7.68 -10.29
N GLU A 365 -18.87 -7.30 -10.50
CA GLU A 365 -19.25 -6.41 -11.59
C GLU A 365 -18.99 -4.94 -11.19
N MET A 366 -18.16 -4.23 -11.94
CA MET A 366 -17.87 -2.82 -11.69
C MET A 366 -18.98 -1.93 -12.25
N VAL A 367 -19.73 -1.29 -11.36
CA VAL A 367 -20.84 -0.39 -11.72
C VAL A 367 -20.41 1.07 -11.59
N LYS A 368 -20.47 1.83 -12.69
CA LYS A 368 -20.21 3.27 -12.68
C LYS A 368 -21.30 4.04 -11.94
N GLU A 369 -20.92 5.13 -11.28
CA GLU A 369 -21.87 6.07 -10.72
C GLU A 369 -22.49 6.93 -11.82
N THR A 370 -23.81 7.05 -11.80
CA THR A 370 -24.58 7.81 -12.79
C THR A 370 -24.85 9.26 -12.37
N ASN A 371 -24.51 9.65 -11.13
CA ASN A 371 -24.68 11.02 -10.60
C ASN A 371 -23.45 11.42 -9.77
N ASN A 372 -23.00 12.68 -9.91
CA ASN A 372 -21.94 13.32 -9.10
C ASN A 372 -22.42 13.60 -7.65
N THR A 373 -22.81 12.57 -6.90
CA THR A 373 -22.90 12.68 -5.44
C THR A 373 -21.50 12.42 -4.89
N PHE A 374 -20.86 13.47 -4.37
CA PHE A 374 -19.66 13.35 -3.56
C PHE A 374 -20.04 12.64 -2.26
N ASP A 375 -20.06 11.31 -2.29
CA ASP A 375 -20.12 10.53 -1.06
C ASP A 375 -18.73 10.63 -0.42
N VAL A 376 -18.71 11.21 0.77
CA VAL A 376 -17.58 11.07 1.69
C VAL A 376 -17.46 9.58 1.92
N GLU A 377 -16.31 8.99 1.57
CA GLU A 377 -16.02 7.61 1.93
C GLU A 377 -16.23 7.48 3.44
N GLU A 378 -17.33 6.84 3.85
CA GLU A 378 -17.35 6.18 5.14
C GLU A 378 -16.26 5.13 5.02
N ASP A 379 -15.13 5.39 5.69
CA ASP A 379 -14.23 4.33 6.10
C ASP A 379 -15.14 3.21 6.57
N ASP A 380 -15.23 2.09 5.83
CA ASP A 380 -15.75 0.84 6.37
C ASP A 380 -14.96 0.66 7.66
N GLU A 381 -15.60 0.99 8.78
CA GLU A 381 -14.93 1.10 10.05
C GLU A 381 -14.34 -0.29 10.29
N GLU A 382 -13.01 -0.40 10.18
CA GLU A 382 -12.31 -1.35 11.02
C GLU A 382 -12.83 -1.02 12.39
N VAL A 383 -13.75 -1.87 12.91
CA VAL A 383 -14.35 -1.73 14.22
C VAL A 383 -13.19 -1.33 15.12
N PRO A 384 -13.14 -0.07 15.57
CA PRO A 384 -12.02 0.39 16.34
C PRO A 384 -11.86 -0.61 17.48
N LEU A 385 -10.64 -0.99 17.82
CA LEU A 385 -10.43 -1.84 19.00
C LEU A 385 -11.08 -1.24 20.26
N SER A 386 -11.39 0.06 20.26
CA SER A 386 -12.24 0.74 21.24
C SER A 386 -13.75 0.42 21.16
N GLU A 387 -14.32 0.10 20.00
CA GLU A 387 -15.73 -0.28 19.84
C GLU A 387 -16.02 -1.74 20.17
N MET A 388 -15.02 -2.63 20.07
CA MET A 388 -15.13 -3.99 20.62
C MET A 388 -15.20 -4.00 22.16
N VAL A 389 -14.82 -2.91 22.82
CA VAL A 389 -14.80 -2.77 24.29
C VAL A 389 -16.14 -2.28 24.85
N SER A 390 -17.01 -1.66 24.03
CA SER A 390 -18.28 -1.09 24.50
C SER A 390 -19.49 -2.03 24.39
N LYS A 391 -19.41 -3.07 23.55
CA LYS A 391 -20.48 -4.07 23.40
C LYS A 391 -20.07 -5.38 24.07
N GLY A 392 -20.22 -5.43 25.40
CA GLY A 392 -20.18 -6.67 26.17
C GLY A 392 -21.31 -7.60 25.77
N GLN A 393 -21.17 -8.28 24.63
CA GLN A 393 -22.03 -9.39 24.24
C GLN A 393 -21.25 -10.70 24.42
N VAL A 394 -21.70 -11.43 25.43
CA VAL A 394 -21.29 -12.75 25.91
C VAL A 394 -21.33 -13.79 24.80
#